data_AF-A0A9P7UJY5-F1
#
_entry.id   AF-A0A9P7UJY5-F1
#
_cell.length_a   1.000
_cell.length_b   1.000
_cell.length_c   1.000
_cell.angle_alpha   90.00
_cell.angle_beta   90.00
_cell.angle_gamma   90.00
#
_symmetry.space_group_name_H-M   'P 1'
#
loop_
_entity.id
_entity.type
_entity.pdbx_description
1 polymer ?
#
loop_
_entity_poly.entity_id
_entity_poly.type
_entity_poly.pdbx_seq_one_letter_code
_entity_poly.pdbx_strand_id
1 'polypeptide(L)'
;MSGDYPKHPFLLTVQETAQALGVDPDKGLSSQQVQQASDKYPPNEFEVGESVPWYTILSKQLFNAMVLVLVFAMILSFAINDYIEGGVLAFVIVANVTIGFWQEYRAEKQMDALRTLSAPSANVLRDGKTKVIP
;
A
#
# COMPACT_ATOMS: atom_id res chain seq x y z
N MET A 1 -13.96 8.97 10.77
CA MET A 1 -14.22 8.15 11.97
C MET A 1 -14.10 9.03 13.20
N SER A 2 -15.14 9.80 13.50
CA SER A 2 -15.24 10.58 14.73
C SER A 2 -16.13 9.80 15.68
N GLY A 3 -15.53 9.21 16.72
CA GLY A 3 -16.32 8.91 17.91
C GLY A 3 -16.96 10.21 18.40
N ASP A 4 -18.13 10.11 19.00
CA ASP A 4 -18.89 11.26 19.49
C ASP A 4 -18.18 11.79 20.75
N TYR A 5 -17.10 12.54 20.56
CA TYR A 5 -16.29 13.12 21.62
C TYR A 5 -16.65 14.60 21.79
N PRO A 6 -16.72 15.11 23.04
CA PRO A 6 -17.07 16.51 23.29
C PRO A 6 -16.01 17.50 22.78
N LYS A 7 -14.77 17.03 22.58
CA LYS A 7 -13.62 17.77 22.02
C LYS A 7 -12.77 16.80 21.22
N HIS A 8 -11.86 17.32 20.40
CA HIS A 8 -10.93 16.46 19.67
C HIS A 8 -10.12 15.58 20.66
N PRO A 9 -9.94 14.27 20.41
CA PRO A 9 -9.28 13.36 21.35
C PRO A 9 -7.91 13.78 21.90
N PHE A 10 -7.09 14.52 21.13
CA PHE A 10 -5.79 15.02 21.61
C PHE A 10 -5.90 16.14 22.66
N LEU A 11 -7.10 16.72 22.85
CA LEU A 11 -7.39 17.74 23.86
C LEU A 11 -8.01 17.17 25.13
N LEU A 12 -8.33 15.87 25.15
CA LEU A 12 -8.93 15.21 26.32
C LEU A 12 -7.84 14.82 27.31
N THR A 13 -8.12 14.99 28.60
CA THR A 13 -7.32 14.40 29.67
C THR A 13 -7.40 12.88 29.63
N VAL A 14 -6.48 12.21 30.34
CA VAL A 14 -6.47 10.74 30.46
C VAL A 14 -7.81 10.23 31.00
N GLN A 15 -8.35 10.90 32.02
CA GLN A 15 -9.60 10.54 32.68
C GLN A 15 -10.80 10.75 31.76
N GLU A 16 -10.88 11.89 31.05
CA GLU A 16 -11.95 12.14 30.08
C GLU A 16 -11.93 11.13 28.93
N THR A 17 -10.73 10.75 28.47
CA THR A 17 -10.56 9.72 27.43
C THR A 17 -10.99 8.35 27.91
N ALA A 18 -10.57 7.95 29.12
CA ALA A 18 -10.95 6.68 29.73
C ALA A 18 -12.47 6.58 29.92
N GLN A 19 -13.10 7.68 30.36
CA GLN A 19 -14.54 7.75 30.54
C GLN A 19 -15.30 7.71 29.21
N ALA A 20 -14.83 8.45 28.19
CA ALA A 20 -15.43 8.45 26.85
C ALA A 20 -15.35 7.07 26.16
N LEU A 21 -14.27 6.32 26.41
CA LEU A 21 -14.07 4.97 25.88
C LEU A 21 -14.63 3.86 26.80
N GLY A 22 -15.09 4.21 28.01
CA GLY A 22 -15.59 3.23 28.98
C GLY A 22 -14.54 2.21 29.43
N VAL A 23 -13.28 2.62 29.54
CA VAL A 23 -12.13 1.74 29.84
C VAL A 23 -11.48 2.10 31.18
N ASP A 24 -11.03 1.08 31.90
CA ASP A 24 -10.21 1.23 33.11
C ASP A 24 -8.73 1.38 32.68
N PRO A 25 -8.03 2.47 33.03
CA PRO A 25 -6.62 2.66 32.66
C PRO A 25 -5.67 1.60 33.21
N ASP A 26 -5.98 1.02 34.39
CA ASP A 26 -5.12 0.07 35.08
C ASP A 26 -5.40 -1.39 34.67
N LYS A 27 -6.58 -1.65 34.11
CA LYS A 27 -7.00 -3.00 33.69
C LYS A 27 -7.21 -3.14 32.19
N GLY A 28 -7.34 -2.05 31.47
CA GLY A 28 -7.70 -2.04 30.06
C GLY A 28 -9.12 -2.56 29.80
N LEU A 29 -9.40 -2.90 28.54
CA LEU A 29 -10.70 -3.44 28.14
C LEU A 29 -10.87 -4.90 28.59
N SER A 30 -12.09 -5.26 28.98
CA SER A 30 -12.45 -6.66 29.20
C SER A 30 -12.60 -7.41 27.88
N SER A 31 -12.41 -8.74 27.91
CA SER A 31 -12.65 -9.61 26.74
C SER A 31 -14.04 -9.42 26.11
N GLN A 32 -15.07 -9.14 26.92
CA GLN A 32 -16.42 -8.90 26.42
C GLN A 32 -16.55 -7.54 25.69
N GLN A 33 -15.92 -6.48 26.22
CA GLN A 33 -15.88 -5.18 25.55
C GLN A 33 -15.07 -5.21 24.26
N VAL A 34 -13.99 -6.00 24.21
CA VAL A 34 -13.21 -6.21 22.99
C VAL A 34 -14.06 -6.87 21.91
N GLN A 35 -14.83 -7.91 22.24
CA GLN A 35 -15.72 -8.55 21.27
C GLN A 35 -16.77 -7.57 20.72
N GLN A 36 -17.42 -6.80 21.59
CA GLN A 36 -18.38 -5.77 21.18
C GLN A 36 -17.73 -4.67 20.32
N ALA A 37 -16.48 -4.30 20.62
CA ALA A 37 -15.74 -3.34 19.84
C ALA A 37 -15.35 -3.90 18.47
N SER A 38 -14.96 -5.17 18.37
CA SER A 38 -14.65 -5.84 17.09
C SER A 38 -15.86 -6.00 16.18
N ASP A 39 -17.08 -6.09 16.75
CA ASP A 39 -18.32 -6.11 15.96
C ASP A 39 -18.68 -4.69 15.44
N LYS A 40 -18.30 -3.65 16.19
CA LYS A 40 -18.62 -2.24 15.88
C LYS A 40 -17.58 -1.56 14.99
N TYR A 41 -16.31 -1.92 15.17
CA TYR A 41 -15.18 -1.31 14.49
C TYR A 41 -14.49 -2.36 13.63
N PRO A 42 -14.23 -2.07 12.34
CA PRO A 42 -13.48 -2.97 11.48
C PRO A 42 -12.07 -3.19 12.05
N PRO A 43 -11.39 -4.27 11.63
CA PRO A 43 -10.00 -4.53 12.01
C PRO A 43 -9.12 -3.30 11.79
N ASN A 44 -8.15 -3.09 12.69
CA ASN A 44 -7.15 -2.04 12.56
C ASN A 44 -6.08 -2.45 11.53
N GLU A 45 -6.55 -2.69 10.31
CA GLU A 45 -5.76 -3.08 9.16
C GLU A 45 -5.93 -2.01 8.09
N PHE A 46 -4.83 -1.63 7.44
CA PHE A 46 -4.95 -0.88 6.20
C PHE A 46 -5.44 -1.84 5.12
N GLU A 47 -6.28 -1.36 4.20
CA GLU A 47 -6.54 -2.09 2.95
C GLU A 47 -5.24 -2.10 2.14
N VAL A 48 -4.38 -3.09 2.42
CA VAL A 48 -3.12 -3.25 1.72
C VAL A 48 -3.42 -3.93 0.40
N GLY A 49 -3.51 -3.14 -0.67
CA GLY A 49 -3.59 -3.71 -2.02
C GLY A 49 -2.43 -4.66 -2.26
N GLU A 50 -2.70 -5.81 -2.89
CA GLU A 50 -1.70 -6.83 -3.20
C GLU A 50 -0.47 -6.22 -3.89
N SER A 51 0.71 -6.82 -3.70
CA SER A 51 1.92 -6.48 -4.47
C SER A 51 1.60 -6.60 -5.96
N VAL A 52 1.87 -5.57 -6.75
CA VAL A 52 1.62 -5.62 -8.19
C VAL A 52 2.59 -6.63 -8.81
N PRO A 53 2.08 -7.58 -9.60
CA PRO A 53 2.93 -8.58 -10.21
C PRO A 53 3.88 -7.98 -11.24
N TRP A 54 5.08 -8.55 -11.36
CA TRP A 54 6.10 -8.11 -12.33
C TRP A 54 5.57 -8.07 -13.78
N TYR A 55 4.70 -9.00 -14.17
CA TYR A 55 4.13 -9.03 -15.52
C TYR A 55 3.15 -7.89 -15.76
N THR A 56 2.49 -7.38 -14.72
CA THR A 56 1.58 -6.24 -14.81
C THR A 56 2.37 -4.94 -14.97
N ILE A 57 3.55 -4.82 -14.35
CA ILE A 57 4.47 -3.70 -14.55
C ILE A 57 5.01 -3.73 -16.00
N LEU A 58 5.43 -4.91 -16.46
CA LEU A 58 5.95 -5.08 -17.81
C LEU A 58 4.89 -4.77 -18.88
N SER A 59 3.65 -5.24 -18.70
CA SER A 59 2.57 -4.98 -19.65
C SER A 59 2.22 -3.49 -19.69
N LYS A 60 2.16 -2.80 -18.55
CA LYS A 60 1.97 -1.34 -18.50
C LYS A 60 3.04 -0.60 -19.31
N GLN A 61 4.29 -1.01 -19.20
CA GLN A 61 5.40 -0.37 -19.90
C GLN A 61 5.35 -0.62 -21.41
N LEU A 62 4.94 -1.82 -21.84
CA LEU A 62 4.76 -2.14 -23.27
C LEU A 62 3.55 -1.45 -23.90
N PHE A 63 2.43 -1.36 -23.19
CA PHE A 63 1.21 -0.72 -23.66
C PHE A 63 1.15 0.79 -23.34
N ASN A 64 2.26 1.37 -22.90
CA ASN A 64 2.36 2.81 -22.72
C ASN A 64 2.16 3.51 -24.07
N ALA A 65 1.33 4.55 -24.11
CA ALA A 65 1.02 5.30 -25.33
C ALA A 65 2.28 5.75 -26.11
N MET A 66 3.33 6.19 -25.40
CA MET A 66 4.58 6.60 -26.05
C MET A 66 5.32 5.40 -26.68
N VAL A 67 5.37 4.26 -25.99
CA VAL A 67 6.00 3.03 -26.50
C VAL A 67 5.24 2.49 -27.70
N LEU A 68 3.90 2.52 -27.67
CA LEU A 68 3.08 2.09 -28.80
C LEU A 68 3.33 2.93 -30.07
N VAL A 69 3.53 4.25 -29.93
CA VAL A 69 3.91 5.12 -31.06
C VAL A 69 5.28 4.72 -31.61
N LEU A 70 6.26 4.44 -30.74
CA LEU A 70 7.59 4.00 -31.18
C LEU A 70 7.55 2.63 -31.87
N VAL A 71 6.74 1.70 -31.35
CA VAL A 71 6.52 0.39 -31.98
C VAL A 71 5.88 0.56 -33.36
N PHE A 72 4.90 1.46 -33.49
CA PHE A 72 4.29 1.75 -34.79
C PHE A 72 5.30 2.34 -35.79
N ALA A 73 6.11 3.31 -35.36
CA ALA A 73 7.18 3.88 -36.18
C ALA A 73 8.22 2.82 -36.60
N MET A 74 8.60 1.94 -35.67
CA MET A 74 9.52 0.82 -35.93
C MET A 74 8.95 -0.14 -36.99
N ILE A 75 7.66 -0.48 -36.90
CA ILE A 75 6.99 -1.33 -37.89
C ILE A 75 6.98 -0.67 -39.27
N LEU A 76 6.69 0.64 -39.34
CA LEU A 76 6.71 1.39 -40.60
C LEU A 76 8.11 1.44 -41.22
N SER A 77 9.15 1.65 -40.40
CA SER A 77 10.54 1.67 -40.85
C SER A 77 10.96 0.32 -41.45
N PHE A 78 10.63 -0.80 -40.79
CA PHE A 78 10.87 -2.14 -41.35
C PHE A 78 10.03 -2.43 -42.60
N ALA A 79 8.81 -1.90 -42.71
CA ALA A 79 7.98 -2.07 -43.91
C ALA A 79 8.60 -1.41 -45.15
N ILE A 80 9.37 -0.33 -44.97
CA ILE A 80 10.10 0.37 -46.04
C ILE A 80 11.48 -0.28 -46.27
N ASN A 81 11.84 -1.34 -45.54
CA ASN A 81 13.14 -2.00 -45.52
C ASN A 81 14.29 -1.12 -45.00
N ASP A 82 13.99 -0.10 -44.18
CA ASP A 82 15.01 0.63 -43.44
C ASP A 82 15.32 -0.11 -42.13
N TYR A 83 16.23 -1.07 -42.22
CA TYR A 83 16.64 -1.87 -41.06
C TYR A 83 17.51 -1.10 -40.06
N ILE A 84 18.17 -0.02 -40.50
CA ILE A 84 19.04 0.77 -39.63
C ILE A 84 18.18 1.59 -38.67
N GLU A 85 17.22 2.35 -39.20
CA GLU A 85 16.31 3.13 -38.37
C GLU A 85 15.42 2.23 -37.50
N GLY A 86 14.84 1.16 -38.07
CA GLY A 86 14.06 0.19 -37.32
C GLY A 86 14.85 -0.48 -36.18
N GLY A 87 16.14 -0.78 -36.41
CA GLY A 87 17.04 -1.32 -35.39
C GLY A 87 17.32 -0.34 -34.24
N VAL A 88 17.51 0.94 -34.55
CA VAL A 88 17.68 2.00 -33.54
C VAL A 88 16.43 2.14 -32.68
N LEU A 89 15.25 2.17 -33.31
CA LEU A 89 13.97 2.24 -32.58
C LEU A 89 13.76 1.01 -31.69
N ALA A 90 14.05 -0.19 -32.18
CA ALA A 90 13.97 -1.42 -31.39
C ALA A 90 14.85 -1.34 -30.14
N PHE A 91 16.10 -0.86 -30.28
CA PHE A 91 17.01 -0.68 -29.15
C PHE A 91 16.46 0.33 -28.12
N VAL A 92 15.96 1.48 -28.59
CA VAL A 92 15.40 2.52 -27.72
C VAL A 92 14.18 1.99 -26.96
N ILE A 93 13.28 1.26 -27.61
CA ILE A 93 12.11 0.64 -26.97
C ILE A 93 12.57 -0.33 -25.87
N VAL A 94 13.48 -1.24 -26.18
CA VAL A 94 13.98 -2.24 -25.21
C VAL A 94 14.66 -1.56 -24.02
N ALA A 95 15.50 -0.56 -24.27
CA ALA A 95 16.16 0.21 -23.22
C ALA A 95 15.13 0.93 -22.33
N ASN A 96 14.16 1.61 -22.93
CA ASN A 96 13.14 2.34 -22.20
C ASN A 96 12.25 1.40 -21.36
N VAL A 97 11.83 0.27 -21.93
CA VAL A 97 11.02 -0.73 -21.21
C VAL A 97 11.79 -1.32 -20.02
N THR A 98 13.07 -1.65 -20.22
CA THR A 98 13.91 -2.22 -19.16
C THR A 98 14.14 -1.23 -18.03
N ILE A 99 14.50 0.02 -18.36
CA ILE A 99 14.72 1.08 -17.36
C ILE A 99 13.42 1.38 -16.61
N GLY A 100 12.31 1.55 -17.31
CA GLY A 100 11.00 1.83 -16.71
C GLY A 100 10.54 0.70 -15.79
N PHE A 101 10.64 -0.55 -16.25
CA PHE A 101 10.33 -1.73 -15.42
C PHE A 101 11.18 -1.75 -14.15
N TRP A 102 12.49 -1.51 -14.25
CA TRP A 102 13.36 -1.57 -13.09
C TRP A 102 13.08 -0.44 -12.08
N GLN A 103 12.77 0.77 -12.58
CA GLN A 103 12.39 1.91 -11.74
C GLN A 103 11.09 1.61 -10.99
N GLU A 104 10.05 1.14 -11.68
CA GLU A 104 8.75 0.86 -11.08
C GLU A 104 8.80 -0.32 -10.12
N TYR A 105 9.47 -1.42 -10.50
CA TYR A 105 9.68 -2.57 -9.63
C TYR A 105 10.41 -2.20 -8.33
N ARG A 106 11.40 -1.30 -8.41
CA ARG A 106 12.12 -0.82 -7.22
C ARG A 106 11.26 0.11 -6.35
N ALA A 107 10.39 0.92 -6.95
CA ALA A 107 9.46 1.78 -6.21
C ALA A 107 8.43 0.93 -5.44
N GLU A 108 7.89 -0.08 -6.09
CA GLU A 108 6.94 -1.03 -5.50
C GLU A 108 7.54 -1.78 -4.32
N LYS A 109 8.76 -2.30 -4.47
CA LYS A 109 9.45 -2.99 -3.37
C LYS A 109 9.69 -2.09 -2.15
N GLN A 110 9.90 -0.79 -2.35
CA GLN A 110 10.01 0.16 -1.23
C GLN A 110 8.67 0.35 -0.54
N MET A 111 7.57 0.40 -1.30
CA MET A 111 6.23 0.48 -0.75
C MET A 111 5.87 -0.78 0.04
N ASP A 112 6.21 -1.96 -0.46
CA ASP A 112 6.04 -3.23 0.25
C ASP A 112 6.85 -3.30 1.55
N ALA A 113 8.08 -2.78 1.55
CA ALA A 113 8.86 -2.68 2.78
C ALA A 113 8.18 -1.76 3.82
N LEU A 114 7.66 -0.60 3.40
CA LEU A 114 6.90 0.28 4.28
C LEU A 114 5.62 -0.39 4.80
N ARG A 115 4.92 -1.17 3.96
CA ARG A 115 3.74 -1.96 4.37
C ARG A 115 4.10 -2.97 5.45
N THR A 116 5.22 -3.68 5.32
CA THR A 116 5.66 -4.64 6.35
C THR A 116 6.10 -4.01 7.67
N LEU A 117 6.41 -2.71 7.68
CA LEU A 117 6.76 -1.96 8.89
C LEU A 117 5.53 -1.43 9.65
N SER A 118 4.34 -1.45 9.04
CA SER A 118 3.07 -1.20 9.72
C SER A 118 2.72 -2.41 10.60
N ALA A 119 3.34 -2.43 11.79
CA ALA A 119 3.09 -3.24 12.96
C ALA A 119 2.23 -4.51 12.73
N PRO A 120 2.84 -5.69 12.49
CA PRO A 120 2.13 -6.97 12.53
C PRO A 120 1.71 -7.38 13.96
N SER A 121 1.96 -6.52 14.95
CA SER A 121 1.54 -6.74 16.32
C SER A 121 1.56 -5.47 17.18
N ALA A 122 0.58 -5.33 18.08
CA ALA A 122 0.46 -4.30 19.09
C ALA A 122 0.51 -4.88 20.52
N ASN A 123 1.14 -4.15 21.45
CA ASN A 123 1.04 -4.43 22.88
C ASN A 123 -0.21 -3.76 23.46
N VAL A 124 -1.09 -4.56 24.07
CA VAL A 124 -2.36 -4.09 24.64
C VAL A 124 -2.53 -4.55 26.08
N LEU A 125 -3.21 -3.76 26.90
CA LEU A 125 -3.67 -4.15 28.23
C LEU A 125 -5.13 -4.59 28.13
N ARG A 126 -5.41 -5.86 28.43
CA ARG A 126 -6.76 -6.43 28.43
C ARG A 126 -6.95 -7.36 29.61
N ASP A 127 -8.08 -7.25 30.31
CA ASP A 127 -8.38 -8.02 31.52
C ASP A 127 -7.26 -7.93 32.60
N GLY A 128 -6.61 -6.77 32.73
CA GLY A 128 -5.49 -6.54 33.65
C GLY A 128 -4.18 -7.21 33.26
N LYS A 129 -4.06 -7.72 32.03
CA LYS A 129 -2.86 -8.41 31.53
C LYS A 129 -2.37 -7.78 30.23
N THR A 130 -1.07 -7.51 30.16
CA THR A 130 -0.43 -7.10 28.91
C THR A 130 -0.33 -8.30 27.96
N LYS A 131 -0.79 -8.14 26.71
CA LYS A 131 -0.78 -9.15 25.66
C LYS A 131 -0.30 -8.53 24.35
N VAL A 132 0.42 -9.31 23.55
CA VAL A 132 0.74 -8.97 22.16
C VAL A 132 -0.36 -9.54 21.28
N ILE A 133 -1.00 -8.71 20.46
CA ILE A 133 -1.99 -9.10 19.44
C ILE A 133 -1.53 -8.63 18.07
N PRO A 134 -1.96 -9.25 16.96
CA PRO A 134 -1.73 -8.69 15.62
C PRO A 134 -2.34 -7.29 15.49
#